data_AF-A0A1V4MTH9-F1
#
_entry.id   AF-A0A1V4MTH9-F1
#
_cell.length_a   1.000
_cell.length_b   1.000
_cell.length_c   1.000
_cell.angle_alpha   90.00
_cell.angle_beta   90.00
_cell.angle_gamma   90.00
#
_symmetry.space_group_name_H-M   'P 1'
#
loop_
_entity.id
_entity.type
_entity.pdbx_description
1 polymer ?
#
loop_
_entity_poly.entity_id
_entity_poly.type
_entity_poly.pdbx_seq_one_letter_code
_entity_poly.pdbx_strand_id
1 'polypeptide(L)'
;MRLLVNALMSAEEPSREETPELVYLSCPSCAASLEVDGKSRITGFNYCGNDVYLPDSVWRKFHPAGRKRRCFLICEYTDEDPEA
;
A
#
# COMPACT_ATOMS: atom_id res chain seq x y z
N MET A 1 -16.11 -31.48 -7.79
CA MET A 1 -15.17 -30.42 -8.23
C MET A 1 -14.92 -29.45 -7.07
N ARG A 2 -13.70 -29.41 -6.56
CA ARG A 2 -13.29 -28.53 -5.46
C ARG A 2 -12.21 -27.57 -5.94
N LEU A 3 -12.40 -26.28 -5.67
CA LEU A 3 -11.47 -25.21 -6.03
C LEU A 3 -10.84 -24.67 -4.75
N LEU A 4 -9.51 -24.71 -4.68
CA LEU A 4 -8.75 -24.10 -3.60
C LEU A 4 -8.01 -22.87 -4.13
N VAL A 5 -8.21 -21.73 -3.47
CA VAL A 5 -7.56 -20.46 -3.80
C VAL A 5 -6.39 -20.23 -2.83
N ASN A 6 -5.21 -19.89 -3.35
CA ASN A 6 -4.03 -19.54 -2.56
C ASN A 6 -3.54 -20.64 -1.59
N ALA A 7 -3.60 -21.92 -1.98
CA ALA A 7 -3.19 -23.06 -1.16
C ALA A 7 -1.66 -23.25 -1.01
N LEU A 8 -0.86 -22.18 -0.97
CA LEU A 8 0.52 -22.23 -0.49
C LEU A 8 0.52 -21.86 0.99
N MET A 9 0.52 -22.89 1.83
CA MET A 9 0.85 -22.77 3.26
C MET A 9 2.19 -22.02 3.39
N SER A 10 2.21 -20.96 4.20
CA SER A 10 3.37 -20.11 4.44
C SER A 10 3.65 -19.02 3.40
N ALA A 11 2.63 -18.21 3.08
CA ALA A 11 2.92 -16.82 2.77
C ALA A 11 3.15 -16.11 4.11
N GLU A 12 4.40 -15.79 4.45
CA GLU A 12 4.67 -14.77 5.45
C GLU A 12 3.86 -13.53 5.06
N GLU A 13 2.86 -13.23 5.89
CA GLU A 13 2.11 -11.99 5.82
C GLU A 13 3.17 -10.89 5.95
N PRO A 14 3.31 -9.98 4.96
CA PRO A 14 4.24 -8.88 5.14
C PRO A 14 3.60 -8.04 6.24
N SER A 15 4.22 -8.02 7.42
CA SER A 15 3.75 -7.18 8.52
C SER A 15 3.64 -5.75 7.97
N ARG A 16 2.40 -5.28 7.87
CA ARG A 16 2.09 -3.91 7.48
C ARG A 16 2.39 -3.02 8.70
N GLU A 17 3.64 -2.98 9.09
CA GLU A 17 4.10 -2.26 10.27
C GLU A 17 5.23 -1.33 9.89
N GLU A 18 4.89 -0.25 9.19
CA GLU A 18 5.66 0.97 9.24
C GLU A 18 4.62 2.10 9.25
N THR A 19 4.21 2.54 10.44
CA THR A 19 3.57 3.86 10.58
C THR A 19 4.50 4.85 9.91
N PRO A 20 4.06 5.58 8.87
CA PRO A 20 4.97 6.39 8.10
C PRO A 20 5.62 7.41 9.03
N GLU A 21 6.94 7.30 9.16
CA GLU A 21 7.77 8.21 9.93
C GLU A 21 7.47 9.64 9.45
N LEU A 22 7.19 10.56 10.38
CA LEU A 22 6.86 11.95 10.09
C LEU A 22 7.90 12.54 9.13
N VAL A 23 7.46 12.93 7.92
CA VAL A 23 8.37 13.48 6.91
C VAL A 23 8.33 14.99 6.99
N TYR A 24 9.49 15.59 7.25
CA TYR A 24 9.69 17.03 7.17
C TYR A 24 10.15 17.44 5.77
N LEU A 25 9.50 18.45 5.18
CA LEU A 25 9.95 19.09 3.94
C LEU A 25 9.97 20.61 4.09
N SER A 26 10.87 21.27 3.37
CA SER A 26 10.90 22.74 3.32
C SER A 26 9.87 23.27 2.33
N CYS A 27 9.11 24.29 2.73
CA CYS A 27 8.19 25.00 1.84
C CYS A 27 8.95 25.68 0.70
N PRO A 28 8.57 25.51 -0.57
CA PRO A 28 9.16 26.29 -1.67
C PRO A 28 8.82 27.79 -1.59
N SER A 29 7.74 28.18 -0.88
CA SER A 29 7.30 29.58 -0.79
C SER A 29 7.87 30.33 0.40
N CYS A 30 7.96 29.71 1.58
CA CYS A 30 8.35 30.38 2.83
C CYS A 30 9.54 29.75 3.54
N ALA A 31 10.13 28.70 2.96
CA ALA A 31 11.24 27.91 3.53
C ALA A 31 10.97 27.26 4.92
N ALA A 32 9.78 27.41 5.49
CA ALA A 32 9.41 26.77 6.74
C ALA A 32 9.32 25.23 6.58
N SER A 33 9.55 24.49 7.67
CA SER A 33 9.37 23.05 7.70
C SER A 33 7.88 22.68 7.75
N LEU A 34 7.41 21.89 6.78
CA LEU A 34 6.11 21.21 6.81
C LEU A 34 6.27 19.87 7.49
N GLU A 35 5.37 19.57 8.41
CA GLU A 35 5.12 18.22 8.86
C GLU A 35 4.05 17.58 7.95
N VAL A 36 4.36 16.42 7.38
CA VAL A 36 3.42 15.70 6.51
C VAL A 36 2.92 14.43 7.18
N ASP A 37 1.60 14.29 7.16
CA ASP A 37 0.83 13.16 7.65
C ASP A 37 0.42 12.16 6.55
N GLY A 38 0.62 12.51 5.27
CA GLY A 38 0.42 11.61 4.12
C GLY A 38 -1.05 11.33 3.77
N LYS A 39 -2.01 12.02 4.38
CA LYS A 39 -3.44 11.84 4.10
C LYS A 39 -3.86 12.41 2.75
N SER A 40 -3.26 13.54 2.36
CA SER A 40 -3.54 14.23 1.10
C SER A 40 -2.26 14.47 0.33
N ARG A 41 -2.36 14.47 -1.00
CA ARG A 41 -1.24 14.78 -1.90
C ARG A 41 -1.02 16.30 -2.06
N ILE A 42 -2.01 17.09 -1.67
CA ILE A 42 -1.91 18.54 -1.55
C ILE A 42 -2.10 18.87 -0.08
N THR A 43 -1.08 19.44 0.54
CA THR A 43 -1.09 19.80 1.97
C THR A 43 -0.87 21.30 2.10
N GLY A 44 -1.74 21.95 2.88
CA GLY A 44 -1.63 23.37 3.19
C GLY A 44 -0.59 23.64 4.27
N PHE A 45 0.14 24.75 4.14
CA PHE A 45 1.05 25.23 5.18
C PHE A 45 0.34 26.11 6.20
N ASN A 46 0.49 25.80 7.50
CA ASN A 46 -0.03 26.66 8.57
C ASN A 46 0.67 28.04 8.63
N TYR A 47 1.91 28.14 8.15
CA TYR A 47 2.70 29.37 8.25
C TYR A 47 2.39 30.39 7.14
N CYS A 48 2.46 29.97 5.87
CA CYS A 48 2.23 30.85 4.73
C CYS A 48 0.82 30.72 4.11
N GLY A 49 0.02 29.75 4.56
CA GLY A 49 -1.33 29.49 4.03
C GLY A 49 -1.35 28.94 2.61
N ASN A 50 -0.18 28.67 2.00
CA ASN A 50 -0.11 28.20 0.62
C ASN A 50 -0.21 26.67 0.56
N ASP A 51 -0.88 26.18 -0.48
CA ASP A 51 -0.96 24.75 -0.76
C ASP A 51 0.31 24.27 -1.45
N VAL A 52 0.85 23.14 -1.00
CA VAL A 52 2.04 22.52 -1.57
C VAL A 52 1.70 21.13 -2.07
N TYR A 53 2.08 20.88 -3.31
CA TYR A 53 2.00 19.56 -3.91
C TYR A 53 3.16 18.68 -3.42
N LEU A 54 2.86 17.50 -2.90
CA LEU A 54 3.88 16.59 -2.39
C LEU A 54 4.62 15.89 -3.55
N PRO A 55 5.97 15.92 -3.56
CA PRO A 55 6.76 15.17 -4.53
C PRO A 55 6.51 13.66 -4.45
N ASP A 56 6.67 12.96 -5.59
CA ASP A 56 6.48 11.50 -5.66
C ASP A 56 7.38 10.69 -4.73
N SER A 57 8.58 11.19 -4.43
CA SER A 57 9.49 10.55 -3.48
C SER A 57 8.91 10.55 -2.07
N VAL A 58 8.29 11.65 -1.64
CA VAL A 58 7.64 11.77 -0.33
C VAL A 58 6.33 10.99 -0.31
N TRP A 59 5.50 11.14 -1.35
CA TRP A 59 4.20 10.45 -1.42
C TRP A 59 4.34 8.93 -1.36
N ARG A 60 5.33 8.36 -2.05
CA ARG A 60 5.57 6.91 -2.03
C ARG A 60 6.03 6.36 -0.69
N LYS A 61 6.54 7.20 0.22
CA LYS A 61 6.83 6.78 1.61
C LYS A 61 5.54 6.52 2.40
N PHE A 62 4.53 7.37 2.21
CA PHE A 62 3.21 7.18 2.84
C PHE A 62 2.35 6.15 2.11
N HIS A 63 2.56 6.00 0.80
CA HIS A 63 1.79 5.10 -0.08
C HIS A 63 2.73 4.18 -0.85
N PRO A 64 3.32 3.17 -0.18
CA PRO A 64 4.17 2.21 -0.85
C PRO A 64 3.36 1.43 -1.89
N ALA A 65 3.94 1.26 -3.08
CA ALA A 65 3.30 0.50 -4.14
C ALA A 65 3.04 -0.94 -3.68
N GLY A 66 1.78 -1.37 -3.71
CA GLY A 66 1.42 -2.75 -3.40
C GLY A 66 2.17 -3.72 -4.31
N ARG A 67 2.89 -4.68 -3.72
CA ARG A 67 3.55 -5.73 -4.50
C ARG A 67 2.49 -6.70 -5.02
N LYS A 68 2.39 -6.88 -6.34
CA LYS A 68 1.54 -7.92 -6.94
C LYS A 68 2.02 -9.29 -6.46
N ARG A 69 1.12 -10.09 -5.89
CA ARG A 69 1.39 -11.49 -5.51
C ARG A 69 0.90 -12.43 -6.60
N ARG A 70 1.59 -13.54 -6.79
CA ARG A 70 1.10 -14.63 -7.65
C ARG A 70 -0.08 -15.29 -6.94
N CYS A 71 -1.19 -15.46 -7.65
CA CYS A 71 -2.35 -16.20 -7.18
C CYS A 71 -2.31 -17.61 -7.80
N PHE A 72 -2.55 -18.64 -7.00
CA PHE A 72 -2.59 -20.03 -7.45
C PHE A 72 -3.99 -20.60 -7.22
N LEU A 73 -4.50 -21.30 -8.23
CA LEU A 73 -5.77 -22.03 -8.17
C LEU A 73 -5.47 -23.52 -8.32
N ILE A 74 -5.94 -24.33 -7.36
CA ILE A 74 -5.90 -25.78 -7.48
C ILE A 74 -7.32 -26.25 -7.82
N CYS A 75 -7.46 -26.97 -8.92
CA CYS A 75 -8.69 -27.61 -9.33
C CYS A 75 -8.59 -29.11 -9.02
N GLU A 76 -9.32 -29.57 -8.01
CA GLU A 76 -9.48 -30.99 -7.73
C GLU A 76 -10.75 -31.48 -8.43
N TYR A 77 -10.55 -32.40 -9.37
CA TYR A 77 -11.65 -33.14 -10.00
C TYR A 77 -11.93 -34.40 -9.18
N THR A 78 -13.18 -34.60 -8.82
CA THR A 78 -13.67 -35.79 -8.11
C THR A 78 -14.57 -36.53 -9.08
N ASP A 79 -14.05 -37.60 -9.70
CA ASP A 79 -14.90 -38.65 -10.31
C ASP A 79 -15.53 -39.42 -9.16
N GLU A 80 -16.73 -38.99 -8.74
CA GLU A 80 -17.68 -39.96 -8.19
C GLU A 80 -18.41 -40.51 -9.42
N ASP A 81 -17.83 -41.52 -10.06
CA ASP A 81 -18.54 -42.36 -11.02
C ASP A 81 -19.77 -42.95 -10.31
N PRO A 82 -21.01 -42.66 -10.76
CA PRO A 82 -22.14 -43.46 -10.33
C PRO A 82 -21.99 -44.85 -10.97
N GLU A 83 -21.48 -45.80 -10.19
CA GLU A 83 -21.43 -47.22 -10.53
C GLU A 83 -22.83 -47.66 -11.01
N ALA A 84 -22.88 -48.15 -12.25
CA ALA A 84 -24.09 -48.54 -12.98
C ALA A 84 -24.71 -49.84 -12.47
#